data_AF-A0A966BSW2-F1
#
_entry.id   AF-A0A966BSW2-F1
#
_cell.length_a   1.000
_cell.length_b   1.000
_cell.length_c   1.000
_cell.angle_alpha   90.00
_cell.angle_beta   90.00
_cell.angle_gamma   90.00
#
_symmetry.space_group_name_H-M   'P 1'
#
loop_
_entity.id
_entity.type
_entity.pdbx_description
1 polymer ?
#
loop_
_entity_poly.entity_id
_entity_poly.type
_entity_poly.pdbx_seq_one_letter_code
_entity_poly.pdbx_strand_id
1 'polypeptide(L)' 'MNQRELVEALFEEFDENGDGKLSRREFKELIKCLLGEHGIETSSKIFDRFDTDHDNAITRNELIELVIEYAI' A
#
# COMPACT_ATOMS: atom_id res chain seq x y z
N MET A 1 0.28 1.87 -18.73
CA MET A 1 -0.40 1.58 -17.46
C MET A 1 -0.44 2.87 -16.68
N ASN A 2 -1.63 3.36 -16.32
CA ASN A 2 -1.74 4.54 -15.46
C ASN A 2 -1.52 4.11 -14.01
N GLN A 3 -0.91 4.97 -13.18
CA GLN A 3 -0.65 4.69 -11.76
C GLN A 3 -1.93 4.36 -10.99
N ARG A 4 -3.06 4.98 -11.37
CA ARG A 4 -4.39 4.67 -10.82
C ARG A 4 -4.83 3.24 -11.11
N GLU A 5 -4.66 2.77 -12.35
CA GLU A 5 -5.05 1.41 -12.72
C GLU A 5 -4.21 0.35 -12.00
N LEU A 6 -2.91 0.62 -11.81
CA LEU A 6 -2.04 -0.27 -11.02
C LEU A 6 -2.50 -0.32 -9.56
N VAL A 7 -2.82 0.83 -8.98
CA VAL A 7 -3.30 0.90 -7.61
C VAL A 7 -4.67 0.26 -7.45
N GLU A 8 -5.59 0.44 -8.40
CA GLU A 8 -6.88 -0.24 -8.40
C GLU A 8 -6.72 -1.75 -8.48
N ALA A 9 -5.86 -2.26 -9.37
CA ALA A 9 -5.58 -3.69 -9.46
C ALA A 9 -4.94 -4.26 -8.19
N LEU A 10 -3.99 -3.53 -7.59
CA LEU A 10 -3.40 -3.92 -6.30
C LEU A 10 -4.43 -3.83 -5.18
N PHE A 11 -5.30 -2.83 -5.15
CA PHE A 11 -6.37 -2.76 -4.17
C PHE A 11 -7.31 -3.94 -4.30
N GLU A 12 -7.83 -4.24 -5.50
CA GLU A 12 -8.71 -5.40 -5.69
C GLU A 12 -8.05 -6.73 -5.31
N GLU A 13 -6.73 -6.85 -5.48
CA GLU A 13 -6.00 -8.07 -5.13
C GLU A 13 -5.71 -8.20 -3.63
N PHE A 14 -5.47 -7.08 -2.92
CA PHE A 14 -5.03 -7.09 -1.52
C PHE A 14 -6.10 -6.64 -0.50
N ASP A 15 -7.14 -5.92 -0.91
CA ASP A 15 -8.28 -5.46 -0.08
C ASP A 15 -9.28 -6.62 0.12
N GLU A 16 -8.88 -7.65 0.88
CA GLU A 16 -9.68 -8.86 1.10
C GLU A 16 -11.01 -8.56 1.81
N ASN A 17 -11.03 -7.53 2.66
CA ASN A 17 -12.21 -7.14 3.41
C ASN A 17 -13.17 -6.22 2.62
N GLY A 18 -12.71 -5.66 1.49
CA GLY A 18 -13.49 -4.77 0.63
C GLY A 18 -13.89 -3.45 1.28
N ASP A 19 -13.19 -2.99 2.32
CA ASP A 19 -13.48 -1.71 2.99
C ASP A 19 -12.97 -0.52 2.17
N GLY A 20 -12.19 -0.79 1.11
CA GLY A 20 -11.59 0.24 0.27
C GLY A 20 -10.38 0.90 0.92
N LYS A 21 -9.79 0.24 1.92
CA LYS A 21 -8.58 0.66 2.64
C LYS A 21 -7.72 -0.57 2.95
N LEU A 22 -6.41 -0.44 2.81
CA LEU A 22 -5.48 -1.50 3.18
C LEU A 22 -5.11 -1.37 4.65
N SER A 23 -5.50 -2.35 5.45
CA SER A 23 -5.05 -2.49 6.83
C SER A 23 -3.55 -2.76 6.87
N ARG A 24 -2.89 -2.54 8.02
CA ARG A 24 -1.47 -2.90 8.22
C ARG A 24 -1.09 -4.31 7.75
N ARG A 25 -2.02 -5.27 7.89
CA ARG A 25 -1.78 -6.66 7.48
C ARG A 25 -1.77 -6.82 5.97
N GLU A 26 -2.76 -6.22 5.28
CA GLU A 26 -2.92 -6.27 3.83
C GLU A 26 -1.80 -5.48 3.14
N PHE A 27 -1.49 -4.29 3.67
CA PHE A 27 -0.39 -3.46 3.19
C PHE A 27 0.97 -4.15 3.31
N LYS A 28 1.21 -4.93 4.37
CA LYS A 28 2.46 -5.66 4.55
C LYS A 28 2.69 -6.69 3.43
N GLU A 29 1.64 -7.41 3.04
CA GLU A 29 1.73 -8.36 1.92
C GLU A 29 1.94 -7.64 0.59
N LEU A 30 1.27 -6.49 0.38
CA LEU A 30 1.49 -5.64 -0.79
C LEU A 30 2.94 -5.15 -0.87
N ILE A 31 3.49 -4.61 0.20
CA ILE A 31 4.87 -4.12 0.25
C ILE A 31 5.88 -5.25 0.07
N LYS A 32 5.58 -6.43 0.59
CA LYS A 32 6.38 -7.62 0.34
C LYS A 32 6.34 -8.03 -1.14
N CYS A 33 5.21 -7.84 -1.83
CA CYS A 33 5.10 -8.11 -3.26
C CYS A 33 5.89 -7.08 -4.10
N LEU A 34 5.80 -5.79 -3.75
CA LEU A 34 6.46 -4.69 -4.47
C LEU A 34 7.97 -4.59 -4.20
N LEU A 35 8.39 -4.67 -2.93
CA LEU A 35 9.77 -4.47 -2.48
C LEU A 35 10.48 -5.78 -2.05
N GLY A 36 9.82 -6.93 -2.16
CA GLY A 36 10.39 -8.22 -1.76
C GLY A 36 10.59 -8.35 -0.24
N GLU A 37 11.51 -9.23 0.18
CA GLU A 37 11.82 -9.45 1.60
C GLU A 37 12.34 -8.18 2.31
N HIS A 38 12.99 -7.27 1.57
CA HIS A 38 13.42 -5.97 2.10
C HIS A 38 12.25 -5.04 2.45
N GLY A 39 11.11 -5.22 1.79
CA GLY A 39 9.89 -4.49 2.09
C GLY A 39 9.34 -4.81 3.49
N ILE A 40 9.52 -6.03 3.99
CA ILE A 40 8.91 -6.48 5.25
C ILE A 40 9.44 -5.70 6.46
N GLU A 41 10.75 -5.49 6.54
CA GLU A 41 11.37 -4.78 7.67
C GLU A 41 11.05 -3.28 7.63
N THR A 42 10.98 -2.73 6.43
CA THR A 42 10.63 -1.32 6.20
C THR A 42 9.13 -1.07 6.18
N SER A 43 8.29 -2.11 6.09
CA SER A 43 6.83 -1.99 5.91
C SER A 43 6.18 -1.16 7.01
N SER A 44 6.56 -1.34 8.28
CA SER A 44 6.05 -0.51 9.37
C SER A 44 6.46 0.96 9.23
N LYS A 45 7.69 1.25 8.81
CA LYS A 45 8.16 2.63 8.63
C LYS A 45 7.51 3.31 7.43
N ILE A 46 7.33 2.56 6.36
CA ILE A 46 6.62 3.00 5.16
C ILE A 46 5.17 3.25 5.54
N PHE A 47 4.50 2.28 6.18
CA PHE A 47 3.12 2.42 6.63
C PHE A 47 2.95 3.69 7.48
N ASP A 48 3.77 3.90 8.51
CA ASP A 48 3.67 5.07 9.39
C ASP A 48 3.94 6.40 8.67
N ARG A 49 4.76 6.37 7.61
CA ARG A 49 5.06 7.55 6.79
C ARG A 49 3.93 7.89 5.81
N PHE A 50 3.21 6.89 5.33
CA PHE A 50 2.13 7.08 4.35
C PHE A 50 0.75 7.19 5.01
N ASP A 51 0.53 6.58 6.17
CA ASP A 51 -0.66 6.71 7.03
C ASP A 51 -0.67 8.10 7.68
N THR A 52 -1.02 9.10 6.89
CA THR A 52 -0.91 10.52 7.27
C THR A 52 -2.02 10.93 8.22
N ASP A 53 -3.17 10.25 8.12
CA ASP A 53 -4.32 10.45 9.01
C ASP A 53 -4.21 9.61 10.30
N HIS A 54 -3.22 8.70 10.38
CA HIS A 54 -3.00 7.77 11.49
C HIS A 54 -4.23 6.90 11.81
N ASP A 55 -5.04 6.59 10.79
CA ASP A 55 -6.23 5.72 10.89
C ASP A 55 -5.84 4.23 10.94
N ASN A 56 -4.53 3.92 10.93
CA ASN A 56 -4.00 2.56 10.84
C ASN A 56 -4.46 1.82 9.57
N ALA A 57 -4.80 2.57 8.52
CA ALA A 57 -5.18 2.06 7.22
C ALA A 57 -4.65 2.97 6.11
N ILE A 58 -4.21 2.39 5.00
CA ILE A 58 -3.75 3.12 3.82
C ILE A 58 -4.91 3.20 2.83
N THR A 59 -5.31 4.41 2.48
CA THR A 59 -6.33 4.66 1.47
C THR A 59 -5.75 4.56 0.05
N ARG A 60 -6.64 4.46 -0.95
CA ARG A 60 -6.26 4.46 -2.37
C ARG A 60 -5.37 5.64 -2.75
N ASN A 61 -5.65 6.82 -2.22
CA ASN A 61 -4.86 8.01 -2.52
C ASN A 61 -3.45 7.91 -1.93
N GLU A 62 -3.32 7.46 -0.67
CA GLU A 62 -2.02 7.28 -0.02
C GLU A 62 -1.19 6.19 -0.72
N LEU A 63 -1.83 5.11 -1.18
CA LEU A 63 -1.14 4.07 -1.95
C LEU A 63 -0.70 4.57 -3.33
N ILE A 64 -1.50 5.40 -4.01
CA ILE A 64 -1.06 6.05 -5.26
C ILE A 64 0.23 6.80 -4.99
N GLU A 65 0.28 7.70 -4.01
CA GLU A 65 1.49 8.47 -3.73
C GLU A 65 2.70 7.57 -3.44
N LEU A 66 2.51 6.46 -2.72
CA LEU A 66 3.57 5.49 -2.49
C LEU A 66 4.08 4.85 -3.78
N VAL A 67 3.17 4.37 -4.63
CA VAL A 67 3.52 3.76 -5.91
C VAL A 67 4.20 4.80 -6.81
N ILE A 68 3.78 6.06 -6.77
CA ILE A 68 4.49 7.14 -7.47
C ILE A 68 5.87 7.35 -6.85
N GLU A 69 6.04 7.39 -5.53
CA GLU A 69 7.35 7.70 -4.93
C GLU A 69 8.38 6.57 -5.06
N TYR A 70 7.94 5.29 -5.04
CA TYR A 70 8.84 4.12 -5.00
C TYR A 70 8.91 3.30 -6.29
N ALA A 71 7.98 3.46 -7.25
CA ALA A 71 7.98 2.70 -8.50
C ALA A 71 8.58 3.44 -9.71
N ILE A 72 9.29 4.56 -9.49
CA ILE A 72 10.08 5.29 -10.51
C ILE A 72 11.59 5.14 -10.27
#